data_AF-A0A174ZDR2-F1
#
_entry.id   AF-A0A174ZDR2-F1
#
_cell.length_a   1.000
_cell.length_b   1.000
_cell.length_c   1.000
_cell.angle_alpha   90.00
_cell.angle_beta   90.00
_cell.angle_gamma   90.00
#
_symmetry.space_group_name_H-M   'P 1'
#
loop_
_entity.id
_entity.type
_entity.pdbx_description
1 polymer ?
#
loop_
_entity_poly.entity_id
_entity_poly.type
_entity_poly.pdbx_seq_one_letter_code
_entity_poly.pdbx_strand_id
1 'polypeptide(L)'
;MDISDDKMNVYKDLARKCESFELFKWIVGDKESWMTEAGKAETETMLKTIYNGVHITDRQRLFVDMDGTLAEFKTVDTLETLYEKDYFINLKPNENVLGAIKQLIADNDIDVYILSAYLTDSRYALEEKNAWLDKYLPELPQEKRLFVPCGTDKSVAVPGLIRPDDYLLDDYTKNLSEWEPPARGIKLINGINHTNGTWQGDKIQFTHAPEELSSMISDVMKGWTHFYEDRIVTDSVTMHSTKNDNRGEYDIEITEVLQKVVSTKAASLQEAIQDVEEQYHNSEIILDAEDLKETTIEAAHPQLDEEITTDLRGIFL
;
A
#
# COMPACT_ATOMS: atom_id res chain seq x y z
N MET A 1 -19.94 -11.11 39.96
CA MET A 1 -19.34 -10.86 41.30
C MET A 1 -18.65 -9.50 41.19
N ASP A 2 -19.08 -8.48 41.93
CA ASP A 2 -18.54 -7.12 41.74
C ASP A 2 -17.18 -6.97 42.44
N ILE A 3 -16.13 -6.70 41.67
CA ILE A 3 -14.82 -6.28 42.18
C ILE A 3 -14.93 -4.81 42.60
N SER A 4 -14.48 -4.46 43.81
CA SER A 4 -14.41 -3.05 44.21
C SER A 4 -13.40 -2.27 43.36
N ASP A 5 -13.64 -0.97 43.16
CA ASP A 5 -12.75 -0.11 42.37
C ASP A 5 -11.29 -0.14 42.86
N ASP A 6 -11.07 -0.23 44.18
CA ASP A 6 -9.74 -0.36 44.78
C ASP A 6 -9.03 -1.65 44.35
N LYS A 7 -9.74 -2.79 44.35
CA LYS A 7 -9.19 -4.08 43.90
C LYS A 7 -8.93 -4.07 42.39
N MET A 8 -9.81 -3.43 41.62
CA MET A 8 -9.64 -3.28 40.18
C MET A 8 -8.35 -2.50 39.85
N ASN A 9 -8.06 -1.42 40.57
CA ASN A 9 -6.84 -0.64 40.38
C ASN A 9 -5.58 -1.45 40.73
N VAL A 10 -5.62 -2.24 41.81
CA VAL A 10 -4.51 -3.13 42.18
C VAL A 10 -4.27 -4.20 41.10
N TYR A 11 -5.31 -4.80 40.54
CA TYR A 11 -5.17 -5.78 39.45
C TYR A 11 -4.61 -5.16 38.18
N LYS A 12 -5.02 -3.94 37.84
CA LYS A 12 -4.45 -3.18 36.72
C LYS A 12 -2.95 -2.91 36.91
N ASP A 13 -2.54 -2.52 38.10
CA ASP A 13 -1.13 -2.28 38.42
C ASP A 13 -0.28 -3.55 38.46
N LEU A 14 -0.86 -4.67 38.91
CA LEU A 14 -0.21 -5.98 38.87
C LEU A 14 -0.08 -6.47 37.43
N ALA A 15 -1.13 -6.38 36.62
CA ALA A 15 -1.09 -6.74 35.22
C ALA A 15 0.05 -6.00 34.51
N ARG A 16 0.13 -4.66 34.58
CA ARG A 16 1.23 -3.86 33.99
C ARG A 16 2.65 -4.35 34.31
N LYS A 17 2.85 -5.03 35.45
CA LYS A 17 4.16 -5.54 35.92
C LYS A 17 4.42 -6.99 35.51
N CYS A 18 3.43 -7.70 34.99
CA CYS A 18 3.53 -9.07 34.54
C CYS A 18 3.87 -9.13 33.06
N GLU A 19 4.83 -9.97 32.69
CA GLU A 19 5.28 -10.15 31.30
C GLU A 19 4.42 -11.12 30.48
N SER A 20 3.50 -11.84 31.14
CA SER A 20 2.58 -12.75 30.48
C SER A 20 1.26 -12.88 31.26
N PHE A 21 0.20 -13.23 30.53
CA PHE A 21 -1.10 -13.50 31.12
C PHE A 21 -1.02 -14.67 32.11
N GLU A 22 -0.22 -15.70 31.84
CA GLU A 22 -0.05 -16.84 32.76
C GLU A 22 0.62 -16.42 34.07
N LEU A 23 1.61 -15.52 34.04
CA LEU A 23 2.22 -14.97 35.25
C LEU A 23 1.25 -14.08 36.02
N PHE A 24 0.50 -13.22 35.32
CA PHE A 24 -0.53 -12.39 35.95
C PHE A 24 -1.64 -13.22 36.59
N LYS A 25 -2.16 -14.21 35.85
CA LYS A 25 -3.15 -15.18 36.33
C LYS A 25 -2.60 -15.97 37.50
N TRP A 26 -1.32 -16.34 37.53
CA TRP A 26 -0.73 -17.01 38.69
C TRP A 26 -0.68 -16.09 39.93
N ILE A 27 -0.24 -14.84 39.75
CA ILE A 27 -0.11 -13.86 40.84
C ILE A 27 -1.44 -13.49 41.47
N VAL A 28 -2.47 -13.25 40.64
CA VAL A 28 -3.82 -12.92 41.11
C VAL A 28 -4.59 -14.18 41.49
N GLY A 29 -4.39 -15.25 40.73
CA GLY A 29 -5.21 -16.46 40.67
C GLY A 29 -4.97 -17.51 41.76
N ASP A 30 -3.75 -17.62 42.28
CA ASP A 30 -3.45 -18.60 43.33
C ASP A 30 -3.54 -18.00 44.76
N LYS A 31 -3.80 -16.69 44.88
CA LYS A 31 -3.78 -15.98 46.16
C LYS A 31 -5.14 -15.51 46.68
N GLU A 32 -6.17 -15.51 45.85
CA GLU A 32 -7.47 -14.95 46.23
C GLU A 32 -8.52 -16.04 46.47
N SER A 33 -9.18 -15.98 47.63
CA SER A 33 -10.10 -17.01 48.14
C SER A 33 -11.41 -17.18 47.35
N TRP A 34 -11.71 -16.31 46.38
CA TRP A 34 -12.94 -16.34 45.58
C TRP A 34 -12.85 -17.24 44.33
N MET A 35 -11.65 -17.72 43.98
CA MET A 35 -11.45 -18.70 42.90
C MET A 35 -11.58 -20.14 43.39
N THR A 36 -12.77 -20.48 43.86
CA THR A 36 -13.13 -21.88 44.04
C THR A 36 -13.61 -22.48 42.72
N GLU A 37 -13.42 -23.80 42.53
CA GLU A 37 -13.60 -24.56 41.28
C GLU A 37 -14.86 -24.25 40.44
N ALA A 38 -15.95 -23.78 41.05
CA ALA A 38 -17.20 -23.46 40.35
C ALA A 38 -17.16 -22.21 39.46
N GLY A 39 -16.17 -21.32 39.61
CA GLY A 39 -16.11 -20.01 38.93
C GLY A 39 -14.84 -19.74 38.10
N LYS A 40 -14.01 -20.77 37.85
CA LYS A 40 -12.67 -20.61 37.25
C LYS A 40 -12.69 -20.00 35.84
N ALA A 41 -13.63 -20.40 34.99
CA ALA A 41 -13.73 -19.90 33.62
C ALA A 41 -14.19 -18.44 33.55
N GLU A 42 -15.17 -18.05 34.37
CA GLU A 42 -15.64 -16.66 34.48
C GLU A 42 -14.53 -15.77 35.05
N THR A 43 -13.81 -16.27 36.04
CA THR A 43 -12.66 -15.58 36.63
C THR A 43 -11.54 -15.40 35.62
N GLU A 44 -11.16 -16.45 34.90
CA GLU A 44 -10.11 -16.36 33.90
C GLU A 44 -10.49 -15.37 32.80
N THR A 45 -11.75 -15.36 32.37
CA THR A 45 -12.27 -14.39 31.40
C THR A 45 -12.13 -12.95 31.92
N MET A 46 -12.54 -12.70 33.16
CA MET A 46 -12.42 -11.39 33.79
C MET A 46 -10.96 -10.94 33.96
N LEU A 47 -10.06 -11.85 34.38
CA LEU A 47 -8.63 -11.55 34.47
C LEU A 47 -8.02 -11.28 33.09
N LYS A 48 -8.44 -12.00 32.04
CA LYS A 48 -8.04 -11.69 30.65
C LYS A 48 -8.49 -10.29 30.26
N THR A 49 -9.73 -9.90 30.58
CA THR A 49 -10.23 -8.56 30.30
C THR A 49 -9.39 -7.48 31.00
N ILE A 50 -9.01 -7.69 32.27
CA ILE A 50 -8.19 -6.73 33.02
C ILE A 50 -6.76 -6.67 32.48
N TYR A 51 -6.15 -7.83 32.22
CA TYR A 51 -4.80 -7.95 31.68
C TYR A 51 -4.72 -7.27 30.31
N ASN A 52 -5.57 -7.66 29.37
CA ASN A 52 -5.62 -7.07 28.03
C ASN A 52 -5.97 -5.58 28.08
N GLY A 53 -6.82 -5.16 29.03
CA GLY A 53 -7.20 -3.75 29.21
C GLY A 53 -6.08 -2.84 29.70
N VAL A 54 -4.96 -3.38 30.21
CA VAL A 54 -3.78 -2.58 30.59
C VAL A 54 -2.53 -2.89 29.78
N HIS A 55 -2.50 -4.06 29.13
CA HIS A 55 -1.50 -4.42 28.13
C HIS A 55 -2.03 -4.07 26.75
N ILE A 56 -2.16 -2.76 26.49
CA ILE A 56 -2.35 -2.20 25.15
C ILE A 56 -1.08 -2.45 24.31
N THR A 57 -0.68 -3.71 24.16
CA THR A 57 0.50 -4.20 23.43
C THR A 57 0.16 -5.35 22.48
N ASP A 58 -1.11 -5.76 22.38
CA ASP A 58 -1.62 -6.65 21.33
C ASP A 58 -2.60 -5.90 20.42
N ARG A 59 -2.33 -4.61 20.15
CA ARG A 59 -2.93 -3.98 18.99
C ARG A 59 -2.35 -4.64 17.76
N GLN A 60 -3.21 -5.00 16.82
CA GLN A 60 -2.74 -5.41 15.50
C GLN A 60 -1.88 -4.29 14.93
N ARG A 61 -0.78 -4.66 14.29
CA ARG A 61 0.16 -3.70 13.72
C ARG A 61 -0.13 -3.56 12.24
N LEU A 62 -0.24 -2.32 11.78
CA LEU A 62 -0.32 -2.00 10.36
C LEU A 62 0.98 -1.35 9.93
N PHE A 63 1.66 -1.96 8.98
CA PHE A 63 2.83 -1.42 8.31
C PHE A 63 2.38 -0.86 6.97
N VAL A 64 2.63 0.42 6.73
CA VAL A 64 2.17 1.12 5.53
C VAL A 64 3.39 1.50 4.69
N ASP A 65 3.39 1.09 3.43
CA ASP A 65 4.40 1.53 2.48
C ASP A 65 4.27 3.03 2.15
N MET A 66 5.36 3.62 1.64
CA MET A 66 5.35 5.01 1.19
C MET A 66 5.14 5.15 -0.31
N ASP A 67 6.04 4.61 -1.14
CA ASP A 67 6.14 5.00 -2.55
C ASP A 67 5.17 4.16 -3.39
N GLY A 68 4.14 4.77 -3.95
CA GLY A 68 3.05 4.05 -4.62
C GLY A 68 1.86 3.78 -3.70
N THR A 69 2.02 4.05 -2.40
CA THR A 69 1.02 3.83 -1.35
C THR A 69 0.58 5.13 -0.67
N LEU A 70 1.42 5.75 0.17
CA LEU A 70 1.13 7.06 0.79
C LEU A 70 1.45 8.23 -0.14
N ALA A 71 2.48 8.06 -0.95
CA ALA A 71 2.91 9.01 -1.96
C ALA A 71 2.66 8.42 -3.34
N GLU A 72 2.23 9.24 -4.29
CA GLU A 72 2.11 8.84 -5.69
C GLU A 72 3.48 8.39 -6.21
N PHE A 73 3.58 7.14 -6.68
CA PHE A 73 4.78 6.71 -7.40
C PHE A 73 4.75 7.34 -8.79
N LYS A 74 5.67 8.27 -9.04
CA LYS A 74 5.91 8.75 -10.39
C LYS A 74 6.78 7.74 -11.11
N THR A 75 6.30 7.23 -12.24
CA THR A 75 7.17 6.49 -13.16
C THR A 75 8.34 7.39 -13.53
N VAL A 76 9.55 6.91 -13.26
CA VAL A 76 10.77 7.61 -13.65
C VAL A 76 11.26 7.03 -14.98
N ASP A 77 11.68 7.90 -15.89
CA ASP A 77 12.22 7.50 -17.18
C ASP A 77 13.60 6.82 -17.02
N THR A 78 14.33 7.18 -15.95
CA THR A 78 15.66 6.67 -15.62
C THR A 78 15.79 6.43 -14.13
N LEU A 79 16.55 5.39 -13.72
CA LEU A 79 16.79 5.09 -12.31
C LEU A 79 17.56 6.21 -11.60
N GLU A 80 18.39 6.95 -12.33
CA GLU A 80 19.15 8.10 -11.86
C GLU A 80 18.26 9.18 -11.24
N THR A 81 17.03 9.34 -11.73
CA THR A 81 16.05 10.30 -11.19
C THR A 81 15.74 10.04 -9.72
N LEU A 82 15.78 8.78 -9.27
CA LEU A 82 15.57 8.42 -7.86
C LEU A 82 16.72 8.87 -6.93
N TYR A 83 17.88 9.21 -7.51
CA TYR A 83 19.06 9.71 -6.78
C TYR A 83 19.13 11.23 -6.76
N GLU A 84 18.27 11.91 -7.50
CA GLU A 84 18.25 13.36 -7.56
C GLU A 84 17.77 13.95 -6.24
N LYS A 85 18.36 15.10 -5.90
CA LYS A 85 17.90 15.91 -4.78
C LYS A 85 16.49 16.39 -5.08
N ASP A 86 15.70 16.45 -4.03
CA ASP A 86 14.32 16.91 -3.98
C ASP A 86 13.32 15.95 -4.66
N TYR A 87 13.71 14.71 -5.01
CA TYR A 87 12.81 13.72 -5.60
C TYR A 87 11.73 13.26 -4.60
N PHE A 88 12.12 12.65 -3.48
CA PHE A 88 11.18 12.01 -2.55
C PHE A 88 10.34 13.04 -1.78
N ILE A 89 10.95 14.16 -1.39
CA ILE A 89 10.26 15.23 -0.66
C ILE A 89 9.15 15.92 -1.49
N ASN A 90 9.22 15.87 -2.82
CA ASN A 90 8.26 16.48 -3.73
C ASN A 90 7.25 15.49 -4.31
N LEU A 91 7.25 14.22 -3.89
CA LEU A 91 6.18 13.30 -4.24
C LEU A 91 4.84 13.83 -3.71
N LYS A 92 3.81 13.75 -4.55
CA LYS A 92 2.46 14.15 -4.14
C LYS A 92 1.88 13.10 -3.20
N PRO A 93 1.17 13.48 -2.14
CA PRO A 93 0.47 12.51 -1.31
C PRO A 93 -0.73 11.91 -2.05
N ASN A 94 -0.97 10.62 -1.83
CA ASN A 94 -2.26 10.01 -2.06
C ASN A 94 -3.20 10.47 -0.95
N GLU A 95 -3.88 11.61 -1.15
CA GLU A 95 -4.66 12.31 -0.10
C GLU A 95 -5.69 11.42 0.61
N ASN A 96 -6.36 10.53 -0.14
CA ASN A 96 -7.33 9.60 0.42
C ASN A 96 -6.69 8.59 1.38
N VAL A 97 -5.58 7.97 0.96
CA VAL A 97 -4.83 6.99 1.75
C VAL A 97 -4.22 7.69 2.97
N LEU A 98 -3.59 8.86 2.77
CA LEU A 98 -3.04 9.66 3.86
C LEU A 98 -4.12 10.01 4.88
N GLY A 99 -5.30 10.46 4.43
CA GLY A 99 -6.45 10.74 5.29
C GLY A 99 -6.90 9.51 6.09
N ALA A 100 -6.98 8.35 5.46
CA ALA A 100 -7.34 7.10 6.13
C ALA A 100 -6.32 6.71 7.22
N ILE A 101 -5.02 6.78 6.91
CA ILE A 101 -3.96 6.46 7.86
C ILE A 101 -3.96 7.43 9.05
N LYS A 102 -4.26 8.71 8.83
CA LYS A 102 -4.43 9.68 9.93
C LYS A 102 -5.57 9.31 10.86
N GLN A 103 -6.69 8.84 10.32
CA GLN A 103 -7.82 8.37 11.13
C GLN A 103 -7.44 7.15 11.95
N LEU A 104 -6.78 6.15 11.34
CA LEU A 104 -6.30 4.96 12.06
C LEU A 104 -5.33 5.30 13.20
N ILE A 105 -4.43 6.27 12.99
CA ILE A 105 -3.53 6.77 14.04
C ILE A 105 -4.32 7.44 15.16
N ALA A 106 -5.31 8.27 14.82
CA ALA A 106 -6.12 9.02 15.79
C ALA A 106 -7.03 8.11 16.62
N ASP A 107 -7.65 7.10 16.00
CA ASP A 107 -8.52 6.12 16.65
C ASP A 107 -7.74 5.27 17.65
N ASN A 108 -6.43 5.08 17.40
CA ASN A 108 -5.51 4.43 18.32
C ASN A 108 -5.95 2.99 18.66
N ASP A 109 -6.74 2.33 17.82
CA ASP A 109 -7.10 0.91 17.96
C ASP A 109 -6.06 0.00 17.29
N ILE A 110 -5.40 0.50 16.24
CA ILE A 110 -4.36 -0.17 15.44
C ILE A 110 -3.02 0.51 15.68
N ASP A 111 -1.95 -0.27 15.80
CA ASP A 111 -0.59 0.27 15.94
C ASP A 111 0.04 0.48 14.55
N VAL A 112 -0.04 1.72 14.06
CA VAL A 112 0.43 2.08 12.71
C VAL A 112 1.93 2.37 12.69
N TYR A 113 2.63 1.83 11.68
CA TYR A 113 4.02 2.06 11.31
C TYR A 113 4.12 2.45 9.83
N ILE A 114 5.12 3.24 9.48
CA ILE A 114 5.57 3.38 8.08
C ILE A 114 6.72 2.42 7.84
N LEU A 115 6.70 1.73 6.70
CA LEU A 115 7.73 0.77 6.32
C LEU A 115 8.10 0.95 4.85
N SER A 116 9.19 1.67 4.59
CA SER A 116 9.60 2.05 3.23
C SER A 116 11.01 1.57 2.92
N ALA A 117 11.22 1.10 1.68
CA ALA A 117 12.55 0.88 1.16
C ALA A 117 13.25 2.22 0.84
N TYR A 118 14.57 2.27 0.93
CA TYR A 118 15.34 3.43 0.49
C TYR A 118 16.66 3.04 -0.17
N LEU A 119 17.14 3.91 -1.05
CA LEU A 119 18.42 3.78 -1.73
C LEU A 119 19.54 4.16 -0.75
N THR A 120 20.26 3.16 -0.25
CA THR A 120 21.29 3.34 0.80
C THR A 120 22.50 4.16 0.34
N ASP A 121 22.74 4.19 -0.96
CA ASP A 121 23.78 4.95 -1.64
C ASP A 121 23.31 6.33 -2.14
N SER A 122 22.01 6.64 -2.00
CA SER A 122 21.51 7.99 -2.19
C SER A 122 21.80 8.86 -0.97
N ARG A 123 22.37 10.04 -1.22
CA ARG A 123 22.64 11.04 -0.17
C ARG A 123 21.38 11.72 0.37
N TYR A 124 20.25 11.58 -0.33
CA TYR A 124 19.05 12.38 -0.07
C TYR A 124 17.85 11.52 0.34
N ALA A 125 17.74 10.29 -0.19
CA ALA A 125 16.52 9.49 -0.11
C ALA A 125 15.96 9.32 1.31
N LEU A 126 16.80 8.93 2.29
CA LEU A 126 16.35 8.70 3.66
C LEU A 126 15.93 9.99 4.37
N GLU A 127 16.71 11.07 4.21
CA GLU A 127 16.40 12.36 4.82
C GLU A 127 15.12 12.96 4.24
N GLU A 128 14.96 12.88 2.92
CA GLU A 128 13.78 13.40 2.23
C GLU A 128 12.51 12.63 2.54
N LYS A 129 12.57 11.29 2.64
CA LYS A 129 11.43 10.49 3.08
C LYS A 129 11.00 10.85 4.51
N ASN A 130 11.95 11.07 5.42
CA ASN A 130 11.63 11.53 6.76
C ASN A 130 11.03 12.94 6.76
N ALA A 131 11.60 13.87 6.00
CA ALA A 131 11.07 15.23 5.87
C ALA A 131 9.68 15.25 5.21
N TRP A 132 9.40 14.31 4.30
CA TRP A 132 8.08 14.13 3.70
C TRP A 132 7.07 13.70 4.76
N LEU A 133 7.42 12.73 5.61
CA LEU A 133 6.58 12.31 6.74
C LEU A 133 6.40 13.43 7.77
N ASP A 134 7.42 14.24 8.05
CA ASP A 134 7.29 15.41 8.93
C ASP A 134 6.31 16.44 8.38
N LYS A 135 6.24 16.57 7.05
CA LYS A 135 5.34 17.51 6.38
C LYS A 135 3.89 17.00 6.34
N TYR A 136 3.70 15.72 6.00
CA TYR A 136 2.37 15.18 5.67
C TYR A 136 1.75 14.31 6.77
N LEU A 137 2.56 13.71 7.65
CA LEU A 137 2.14 12.83 8.75
C LEU A 137 2.89 13.14 10.07
N PRO A 138 2.91 14.41 10.54
CA PRO A 138 3.67 14.84 11.73
C PRO A 138 3.20 14.18 13.04
N GLU A 139 1.98 13.65 13.10
CA GLU A 139 1.44 12.92 14.24
C GLU A 139 2.11 11.56 14.47
N LEU A 140 2.79 11.02 13.44
CA LEU A 140 3.51 9.77 13.56
C LEU A 140 4.96 10.00 14.04
N PRO A 141 5.33 9.48 15.22
CA PRO A 141 6.65 9.71 15.79
C PRO A 141 7.73 8.91 15.04
N GLN A 142 8.99 9.34 15.19
CA GLN A 142 10.11 8.81 14.42
C GLN A 142 10.35 7.31 14.67
N GLU A 143 10.12 6.82 15.88
CA GLU A 143 10.24 5.40 16.25
C GLU A 143 9.27 4.48 15.49
N LYS A 144 8.24 5.03 14.86
CA LYS A 144 7.27 4.30 14.03
C LYS A 144 7.57 4.38 12.54
N ARG A 145 8.71 4.97 12.16
CA ARG A 145 9.17 5.10 10.77
C ARG A 145 10.32 4.12 10.53
N LEU A 146 10.01 3.03 9.85
CA LEU A 146 10.93 1.94 9.58
C LEU A 146 11.44 2.07 8.13
N PHE A 147 12.76 2.05 7.97
CA PHE A 147 13.41 2.15 6.67
C PHE A 147 14.33 0.96 6.46
N VAL A 148 14.22 0.33 5.29
CA VAL A 148 15.00 -0.85 4.92
C VAL A 148 15.75 -0.59 3.60
N PRO A 149 16.98 -1.12 3.41
CA PRO A 149 17.66 -1.00 2.13
C PRO A 149 16.82 -1.55 0.97
N CYS A 150 16.86 -0.88 -0.17
CA CYS A 150 16.21 -1.36 -1.39
C CYS A 150 16.65 -2.80 -1.73
N GLY A 151 15.69 -3.64 -2.14
CA GLY A 151 15.92 -5.06 -2.45
C GLY A 151 16.00 -5.98 -1.23
N THR A 152 15.87 -5.45 -0.01
CA THR A 152 15.79 -6.25 1.21
C THR A 152 14.34 -6.50 1.59
N ASP A 153 14.05 -7.71 2.06
CA ASP A 153 12.75 -8.08 2.61
C ASP A 153 12.35 -7.12 3.74
N LYS A 154 11.14 -6.55 3.64
CA LYS A 154 10.61 -5.56 4.59
C LYS A 154 10.45 -6.11 6.01
N SER A 155 10.23 -7.42 6.17
CA SER A 155 9.99 -8.07 7.47
C SER A 155 11.17 -7.92 8.44
N VAL A 156 12.39 -7.75 7.92
CA VAL A 156 13.61 -7.63 8.74
C VAL A 156 13.66 -6.34 9.56
N ALA A 157 12.92 -5.30 9.14
CA ALA A 157 12.88 -4.02 9.83
C ALA A 157 11.86 -4.02 10.99
N VAL A 158 11.02 -5.06 11.11
CA VAL A 158 9.93 -5.12 12.09
C VAL A 158 10.46 -5.40 13.49
N PRO A 159 10.19 -4.52 14.48
CA PRO A 159 10.55 -4.77 15.86
C PRO A 159 9.89 -6.04 16.39
N GLY A 160 10.69 -6.96 16.94
CA GLY A 160 10.18 -8.20 17.52
C GLY A 160 9.66 -9.23 16.50
N LEU A 161 10.10 -9.13 15.25
CA LEU A 161 9.69 -9.97 14.11
C LEU A 161 8.21 -9.79 13.73
N ILE A 162 7.89 -10.24 12.51
CA ILE A 162 6.50 -10.27 12.02
C ILE A 162 5.67 -11.34 12.74
N ARG A 163 4.40 -11.03 12.98
CA ARG A 163 3.39 -11.87 13.64
C ARG A 163 2.26 -12.22 12.66
N PRO A 164 1.49 -13.28 12.90
CA PRO A 164 0.37 -13.66 12.03
C PRO A 164 -0.77 -12.64 11.93
N ASP A 165 -0.86 -11.73 12.88
CA ASP A 165 -1.86 -10.65 12.97
C ASP A 165 -1.30 -9.27 12.60
N ASP A 166 -0.08 -9.22 12.06
CA ASP A 166 0.49 -8.04 11.43
C ASP A 166 0.01 -7.92 9.97
N TYR A 167 -0.20 -6.68 9.54
CA TYR A 167 -0.68 -6.36 8.20
C TYR A 167 0.28 -5.40 7.50
N LEU A 168 0.54 -5.65 6.21
CA LEU A 168 1.26 -4.74 5.32
C LEU A 168 0.29 -4.16 4.29
N LEU A 169 0.13 -2.84 4.26
CA LEU A 169 -0.52 -2.11 3.18
C LEU A 169 0.54 -1.65 2.18
N ASP A 170 0.54 -2.21 0.98
CA ASP A 170 1.59 -2.00 -0.02
C ASP A 170 1.03 -2.15 -1.44
N ASP A 171 1.58 -1.41 -2.39
CA ASP A 171 1.15 -1.47 -3.78
C ASP A 171 1.95 -2.50 -4.60
N TYR A 172 3.10 -2.97 -4.11
CA TYR A 172 3.99 -3.87 -4.83
C TYR A 172 3.80 -5.34 -4.41
N THR A 173 3.43 -6.18 -5.38
CA THR A 173 3.06 -7.58 -5.11
C THR A 173 4.20 -8.41 -4.52
N LYS A 174 5.45 -8.10 -4.86
CA LYS A 174 6.62 -8.82 -4.31
C LYS A 174 6.72 -8.62 -2.80
N ASN A 175 6.61 -7.38 -2.33
CA ASN A 175 6.62 -7.05 -0.90
C ASN A 175 5.53 -7.82 -0.15
N LEU A 176 4.32 -7.87 -0.71
CA LEU A 176 3.19 -8.61 -0.12
C LEU A 176 3.43 -10.12 -0.10
N SER A 177 4.05 -10.66 -1.15
CA SER A 177 4.35 -12.10 -1.26
C SER A 177 5.49 -12.53 -0.35
N GLU A 178 6.43 -11.64 -0.06
CA GLU A 178 7.50 -11.89 0.93
C GLU A 178 6.97 -11.73 2.37
N TRP A 179 5.94 -10.89 2.56
CA TRP A 179 5.29 -10.69 3.85
C TRP A 179 4.42 -11.89 4.28
N GLU A 180 3.81 -12.60 3.32
CA GLU A 180 2.97 -13.77 3.57
C GLU A 180 3.68 -15.08 3.18
N PRO A 181 3.76 -16.12 4.05
CA PRO A 181 3.42 -16.20 5.47
C PRO A 181 4.60 -15.82 6.41
N PRO A 182 4.37 -15.51 7.71
CA PRO A 182 3.14 -15.73 8.48
C PRO A 182 2.16 -14.56 8.55
N ALA A 183 2.58 -13.34 8.20
CA ALA A 183 1.76 -12.14 8.32
C ALA A 183 0.79 -12.00 7.13
N ARG A 184 0.11 -10.86 7.01
CA ARG A 184 -0.93 -10.62 6.00
C ARG A 184 -0.69 -9.36 5.18
N GLY A 185 -1.03 -9.40 3.90
CA GLY A 185 -0.91 -8.30 2.96
C GLY A 185 -2.27 -7.74 2.55
N ILE A 186 -2.37 -6.42 2.46
CA ILE A 186 -3.46 -5.70 1.82
C ILE A 186 -2.85 -4.95 0.65
N LYS A 187 -3.24 -5.32 -0.57
CA LYS A 187 -2.75 -4.64 -1.75
C LYS A 187 -3.53 -3.34 -1.97
N LEU A 188 -2.80 -2.23 -2.06
CA LEU A 188 -3.38 -0.98 -2.55
C LEU A 188 -3.39 -0.98 -4.08
N ILE A 189 -4.55 -0.80 -4.70
CA ILE A 189 -4.70 -0.60 -6.14
C ILE A 189 -4.61 0.90 -6.43
N ASN A 190 -3.55 1.32 -7.10
CA ASN A 190 -3.22 2.74 -7.35
C ASN A 190 -3.43 3.18 -8.82
N GLY A 191 -4.08 2.33 -9.63
CA GLY A 191 -4.42 2.62 -11.03
C GLY A 191 -3.33 2.31 -12.05
N ILE A 192 -2.07 2.16 -11.63
CA ILE A 192 -0.95 1.74 -12.49
C ILE A 192 -0.50 0.30 -12.23
N ASN A 193 -0.86 -0.27 -11.09
CA ASN A 193 -0.45 -1.62 -10.69
C ASN A 193 -1.52 -2.70 -11.01
N HIS A 194 -1.19 -3.94 -10.65
CA HIS A 194 -2.09 -5.12 -10.73
C HIS A 194 -2.58 -5.50 -12.15
N THR A 195 -1.89 -5.07 -13.20
CA THR A 195 -2.21 -5.37 -14.61
C THR A 195 -2.23 -6.87 -14.94
N ASN A 196 -1.39 -7.66 -14.26
CA ASN A 196 -1.29 -9.12 -14.43
C ASN A 196 -2.13 -9.94 -13.46
N GLY A 197 -2.85 -9.29 -12.52
CA GLY A 197 -3.79 -9.98 -11.63
C GLY A 197 -3.17 -11.01 -10.67
N THR A 198 -1.87 -10.93 -10.38
CA THR A 198 -1.14 -12.01 -9.67
C THR A 198 -1.46 -12.10 -8.19
N TRP A 199 -1.78 -10.98 -7.54
CA TRP A 199 -2.13 -10.95 -6.12
C TRP A 199 -3.55 -11.44 -5.83
N GLN A 200 -3.67 -12.52 -5.05
CA GLN A 200 -4.97 -13.15 -4.74
C GLN A 200 -5.55 -12.73 -3.38
N GLY A 201 -4.76 -12.08 -2.52
CA GLY A 201 -5.22 -11.60 -1.21
C GLY A 201 -6.11 -10.36 -1.28
N ASP A 202 -6.30 -9.73 -0.12
CA ASP A 202 -7.11 -8.51 0.03
C ASP A 202 -6.57 -7.38 -0.87
N LYS A 203 -7.48 -6.66 -1.53
CA LYS A 203 -7.24 -5.57 -2.48
C LYS A 203 -8.24 -4.45 -2.26
N ILE A 204 -7.73 -3.23 -2.09
CA ILE A 204 -8.54 -2.01 -1.93
C ILE A 204 -8.02 -0.90 -2.85
N GLN A 205 -8.90 -0.09 -3.43
CA GLN A 205 -8.54 1.01 -4.32
C GLN A 205 -8.35 2.32 -3.56
N PHE A 206 -7.28 3.05 -3.90
CA PHE A 206 -6.97 4.36 -3.30
C PHE A 206 -8.03 5.46 -3.54
N THR A 207 -8.97 5.23 -4.46
CA THR A 207 -10.02 6.18 -4.86
C THR A 207 -11.14 6.32 -3.85
N HIS A 208 -11.28 5.38 -2.92
CA HIS A 208 -12.26 5.43 -1.84
C HIS A 208 -12.01 6.63 -0.92
N ALA A 209 -13.07 7.15 -0.30
CA ALA A 209 -12.94 8.26 0.64
C ALA A 209 -12.09 7.85 1.86
N PRO A 210 -11.39 8.78 2.52
CA PRO A 210 -10.56 8.48 3.70
C PRO A 210 -11.25 7.64 4.77
N GLU A 211 -12.51 7.95 5.10
CA GLU A 211 -13.30 7.25 6.12
C GLU A 211 -13.60 5.80 5.70
N GLU A 212 -13.88 5.61 4.41
CA GLU A 212 -14.18 4.31 3.84
C GLU A 212 -12.93 3.44 3.78
N LEU A 213 -11.80 3.98 3.30
CA LEU A 213 -10.50 3.30 3.34
C LEU A 213 -10.09 2.89 4.76
N SER A 214 -10.24 3.80 5.72
CA SER A 214 -9.93 3.52 7.13
C SER A 214 -10.78 2.36 7.67
N SER A 215 -12.08 2.35 7.35
CA SER A 215 -12.99 1.26 7.72
C SER A 215 -12.64 -0.04 7.03
N MET A 216 -12.36 -0.03 5.72
CA MET A 216 -12.00 -1.23 4.96
C MET A 216 -10.72 -1.88 5.49
N ILE A 217 -9.68 -1.07 5.74
CA ILE A 217 -8.42 -1.55 6.34
C ILE A 217 -8.71 -2.17 7.71
N SER A 218 -9.46 -1.47 8.56
CA SER A 218 -9.84 -1.97 9.88
C SER A 218 -10.62 -3.29 9.83
N ASP A 219 -11.57 -3.41 8.89
CA ASP A 219 -12.40 -4.62 8.74
C ASP A 219 -11.56 -5.83 8.30
N VAL A 220 -10.62 -5.63 7.37
CA VAL A 220 -9.68 -6.67 6.92
C VAL A 220 -8.77 -7.10 8.07
N MET A 221 -8.24 -6.14 8.83
CA MET A 221 -7.39 -6.42 9.98
C MET A 221 -8.14 -7.22 11.05
N LYS A 222 -9.38 -6.82 11.35
CA LYS A 222 -10.23 -7.51 12.33
C LYS A 222 -10.81 -8.84 11.80
N GLY A 223 -10.58 -9.17 10.53
CA GLY A 223 -11.10 -10.37 9.87
C GLY A 223 -12.62 -10.37 9.71
N TRP A 224 -13.24 -9.19 9.66
CA TRP A 224 -14.68 -9.02 9.51
C TRP A 224 -15.12 -9.09 8.05
N THR A 225 -14.34 -8.46 7.18
CA THR A 225 -14.64 -8.35 5.74
C THR A 225 -13.35 -8.52 4.94
N HIS A 226 -13.47 -9.10 3.74
CA HIS A 226 -12.40 -9.19 2.77
C HIS A 226 -12.80 -8.48 1.47
N PHE A 227 -11.84 -7.81 0.83
CA PHE A 227 -12.07 -7.01 -0.37
C PHE A 227 -11.20 -7.50 -1.52
N TYR A 228 -11.76 -7.55 -2.73
CA TYR A 228 -11.09 -8.09 -3.93
C TYR A 228 -11.29 -7.16 -5.12
N GLU A 229 -10.82 -5.93 -4.99
CA GLU A 229 -10.96 -4.93 -6.03
C GLU A 229 -9.85 -5.07 -7.09
N ASP A 230 -10.22 -5.40 -8.33
CA ASP A 230 -9.22 -5.70 -9.36
C ASP A 230 -8.85 -4.49 -10.24
N ARG A 231 -9.77 -3.52 -10.43
CA ARG A 231 -9.57 -2.37 -11.32
C ARG A 231 -10.40 -1.16 -10.92
N ILE A 232 -9.83 0.02 -11.08
CA ILE A 232 -10.57 1.29 -11.01
C ILE A 232 -11.48 1.37 -12.24
N VAL A 233 -12.78 1.23 -12.02
CA VAL A 233 -13.79 1.50 -13.05
C VAL A 233 -14.11 2.98 -12.99
N THR A 234 -13.50 3.79 -13.84
CA THR A 234 -13.94 5.17 -14.04
C THR A 234 -15.23 5.14 -14.86
N ASP A 235 -16.38 5.09 -14.19
CA ASP A 235 -17.66 5.37 -14.82
C ASP A 235 -17.71 6.86 -15.19
N SER A 236 -17.31 7.19 -16.42
CA SER A 236 -17.61 8.46 -17.06
C SER A 236 -17.85 8.29 -18.56
N VAL A 237 -18.82 7.45 -18.91
CA VAL A 237 -19.58 7.62 -20.17
C VAL A 237 -20.85 8.41 -19.85
N THR A 238 -20.72 9.73 -19.78
CA THR A 238 -21.89 10.63 -19.82
C THR A 238 -22.03 11.16 -21.24
N MET A 239 -22.93 10.54 -22.00
CA MET A 239 -23.39 11.06 -23.30
C MET A 239 -24.11 12.40 -23.09
N HIS A 240 -23.44 13.51 -23.43
CA HIS A 240 -24.10 14.79 -23.65
C HIS A 240 -23.81 15.29 -25.06
N SER A 241 -24.83 15.20 -25.92
CA SER A 241 -24.89 15.91 -27.19
C SER A 241 -25.33 17.35 -26.94
N THR A 242 -24.51 18.32 -27.36
CA THR A 242 -24.96 19.60 -27.91
C THR A 242 -23.87 20.20 -28.79
N LYS A 243 -24.26 20.73 -29.96
CA LYS A 243 -23.41 21.19 -31.06
C LYS A 243 -23.08 22.69 -30.96
N ASN A 244 -21.94 23.03 -31.56
CA ASN A 244 -21.41 24.34 -32.02
C ASN A 244 -20.80 25.25 -30.92
N ASP A 245 -19.68 25.94 -31.11
CA ASP A 245 -19.04 26.44 -32.34
C ASP A 245 -17.55 26.83 -32.08
N ASN A 246 -16.70 26.65 -33.09
CA ASN A 246 -15.41 27.33 -33.38
C ASN A 246 -14.14 27.16 -32.50
N ARG A 247 -13.14 26.49 -33.11
CA ARG A 247 -11.69 26.31 -32.80
C ARG A 247 -11.36 25.43 -31.58
N GLY A 248 -11.10 24.14 -31.81
CA GLY A 248 -10.56 23.22 -30.80
C GLY A 248 -9.07 22.97 -30.99
N GLU A 249 -8.31 23.08 -29.91
CA GLU A 249 -6.98 22.48 -29.74
C GLU A 249 -7.02 20.97 -30.01
N TYR A 250 -5.85 20.40 -30.36
CA TYR A 250 -5.67 18.95 -30.52
C TYR A 250 -4.70 18.47 -29.43
N ASP A 251 -5.13 17.50 -28.65
CA ASP A 251 -4.24 16.71 -27.80
C ASP A 251 -3.69 15.53 -28.61
N ILE A 252 -2.36 15.37 -28.57
CA ILE A 252 -1.65 14.24 -29.17
C ILE A 252 -0.92 13.54 -28.02
N GLU A 253 -1.32 12.30 -27.73
CA GLU A 253 -0.64 11.45 -26.76
C GLU A 253 0.38 10.57 -27.49
N ILE A 254 1.64 10.60 -27.04
CA ILE A 254 2.72 9.75 -27.52
C ILE A 254 3.19 8.93 -26.33
N THR A 255 3.02 7.61 -26.40
CA THR A 255 3.50 6.68 -25.38
C THR A 255 4.45 5.69 -26.07
N GLU A 256 5.75 5.90 -25.90
CA GLU A 256 6.79 5.00 -26.41
C GLU A 256 7.32 4.12 -25.26
N VAL A 257 7.40 2.81 -25.46
CA VAL A 257 8.04 1.87 -24.53
C VAL A 257 9.09 1.07 -25.30
N LEU A 258 10.35 1.13 -24.87
CA LEU A 258 11.44 0.33 -25.44
C LEU A 258 11.12 -1.16 -25.27
N GLN A 259 11.30 -1.97 -26.32
CA GLN A 259 10.99 -3.40 -26.29
C GLN A 259 12.13 -4.23 -26.89
N LYS A 260 12.81 -5.01 -26.04
CA LYS A 260 13.81 -6.01 -26.44
C LYS A 260 13.25 -7.43 -26.30
N VAL A 261 13.37 -8.24 -27.34
CA VAL A 261 13.02 -9.67 -27.29
C VAL A 261 14.25 -10.45 -26.86
N VAL A 262 14.17 -11.10 -25.69
CA VAL A 262 15.22 -11.97 -25.16
C VAL A 262 14.74 -13.42 -25.11
N SER A 263 15.66 -14.36 -25.26
CA SER A 263 15.37 -15.80 -25.24
C SER A 263 16.23 -16.47 -24.18
N THR A 264 15.60 -17.15 -23.24
CA THR A 264 16.27 -17.96 -22.21
C THR A 264 15.75 -19.40 -22.22
N LYS A 265 16.57 -20.33 -21.74
CA LYS A 265 16.17 -21.73 -21.53
C LYS A 265 15.90 -21.93 -20.05
N ALA A 266 14.64 -22.11 -19.71
CA ALA A 266 14.21 -22.42 -18.34
C ALA A 266 13.28 -23.64 -18.34
N ALA A 267 13.14 -24.29 -17.18
CA ALA A 267 12.25 -25.44 -17.01
C ALA A 267 10.77 -25.01 -16.91
N SER A 268 10.50 -23.72 -16.69
CA SER A 268 9.15 -23.13 -16.69
C SER A 268 9.14 -21.68 -17.19
N LEU A 269 7.96 -21.18 -17.57
CA LEU A 269 7.78 -19.77 -17.95
C LEU A 269 8.08 -18.82 -16.78
N GLN A 270 7.79 -19.22 -15.54
CA GLN A 270 8.04 -18.41 -14.35
C GLN A 270 9.53 -18.26 -14.07
N GLU A 271 10.30 -19.35 -14.20
CA GLU A 271 11.76 -19.34 -14.13
C GLU A 271 12.36 -18.53 -15.29
N ALA A 272 11.80 -18.64 -16.51
CA ALA A 272 12.24 -17.83 -17.64
C ALA A 272 12.04 -16.33 -17.41
N ILE A 273 10.94 -15.93 -16.78
CA ILE A 273 10.65 -14.53 -16.44
C ILE A 273 11.62 -14.06 -15.34
N GLN A 274 11.80 -14.85 -14.29
CA GLN A 274 12.69 -14.52 -13.18
C GLN A 274 14.15 -14.36 -13.62
N ASP A 275 14.65 -15.27 -14.46
CA ASP A 275 16.02 -15.21 -15.00
C ASP A 275 16.23 -13.95 -15.84
N VAL A 276 15.22 -13.56 -16.63
CA VAL A 276 15.27 -12.37 -17.48
C VAL A 276 15.19 -11.09 -16.65
N GLU A 277 14.34 -11.06 -15.62
CA GLU A 277 14.25 -9.94 -14.66
C GLU A 277 15.56 -9.74 -13.90
N GLU A 278 16.20 -10.83 -13.43
CA GLU A 278 17.49 -10.78 -12.75
C GLU A 278 18.60 -10.29 -13.69
N GLN A 279 18.65 -10.79 -14.94
CA GLN A 279 19.59 -10.33 -15.96
C GLN A 279 19.39 -8.84 -16.30
N TYR A 280 18.14 -8.36 -16.33
CA TYR A 280 17.85 -6.94 -16.52
C TYR A 280 18.34 -6.10 -15.34
N HIS A 281 18.04 -6.51 -14.10
CA HIS A 281 18.49 -5.80 -12.89
C HIS A 281 20.01 -5.83 -12.70
N ASN A 282 20.68 -6.89 -13.12
CA ASN A 282 22.14 -7.01 -13.11
C ASN A 282 22.81 -6.29 -14.29
N SER A 283 22.04 -5.55 -15.11
CA SER A 283 22.53 -4.84 -16.31
C SER A 283 23.16 -5.74 -17.38
N GLU A 284 22.79 -7.02 -17.41
CA GLU A 284 23.18 -7.99 -18.45
C GLU A 284 22.27 -7.88 -19.69
N ILE A 285 21.01 -7.47 -19.48
CA ILE A 285 20.09 -7.05 -20.54
C ILE A 285 19.93 -5.54 -20.47
N ILE A 286 20.41 -4.83 -21.49
CA ILE A 286 20.33 -3.37 -21.60
C ILE A 286 19.30 -3.02 -22.67
N LEU A 287 18.34 -2.16 -22.34
CA LEU A 287 17.41 -1.55 -23.29
C LEU A 287 18.04 -0.26 -23.82
N ASP A 288 18.26 -0.17 -25.12
CA ASP A 288 18.89 1.00 -25.74
C ASP A 288 18.03 1.60 -26.86
N ALA A 289 18.53 2.66 -27.50
CA ALA A 289 17.82 3.39 -28.54
C ALA A 289 17.50 2.53 -29.78
N GLU A 290 18.15 1.38 -29.97
CA GLU A 290 17.87 0.43 -31.05
C GLU A 290 16.69 -0.50 -30.69
N ASP A 291 16.29 -0.58 -29.41
CA ASP A 291 15.10 -1.31 -28.93
C ASP A 291 13.80 -0.47 -29.03
N LEU A 292 13.87 0.72 -29.63
CA LEU A 292 12.73 1.59 -29.91
C LEU A 292 11.88 1.01 -31.05
N LYS A 293 10.59 0.79 -30.82
CA LYS A 293 9.65 0.42 -31.90
C LYS A 293 9.20 1.66 -32.66
N GLU A 294 9.28 1.61 -33.99
CA GLU A 294 8.89 2.69 -34.91
C GLU A 294 7.55 3.36 -34.51
N THR A 295 7.61 4.66 -34.27
CA THR A 295 6.48 5.51 -33.91
C THR A 295 5.45 5.50 -35.04
N THR A 296 4.30 4.86 -34.85
CA THR A 296 3.19 4.96 -35.82
C THR A 296 2.31 6.12 -35.39
N ILE A 297 2.29 7.19 -36.19
CA ILE A 297 1.41 8.35 -35.98
C ILE A 297 0.10 8.08 -36.74
N GLU A 298 -0.98 7.77 -36.03
CA GLU A 298 -2.31 7.73 -36.63
C GLU A 298 -3.15 8.91 -36.15
N ALA A 299 -3.52 9.79 -37.09
CA ALA A 299 -4.52 10.81 -36.83
C ALA A 299 -5.90 10.17 -36.78
N ALA A 300 -6.59 10.26 -35.64
CA ALA A 300 -7.99 9.87 -35.55
C ALA A 300 -8.85 10.87 -36.33
N HIS A 301 -9.21 10.53 -37.58
CA HIS A 301 -10.21 11.27 -38.35
C HIS A 301 -11.62 10.87 -37.90
N PRO A 302 -12.48 11.80 -37.43
CA PRO A 302 -13.90 11.51 -37.37
C PRO A 302 -14.44 11.36 -38.80
N GLN A 303 -15.14 10.24 -39.08
CA GLN A 303 -15.83 10.05 -40.34
C GLN A 303 -16.80 11.22 -40.58
N LEU A 304 -16.54 12.00 -41.62
CA LEU A 304 -17.45 12.99 -42.17
C LEU A 304 -18.39 12.27 -43.13
N ASP A 305 -19.69 12.32 -42.85
CA ASP A 305 -20.73 11.94 -43.81
C ASP A 305 -20.54 12.75 -45.11
N GLU A 306 -20.34 12.03 -46.22
CA GLU A 306 -20.31 12.58 -47.57
C GLU A 306 -21.70 13.02 -48.04
N GLU A 307 -21.66 13.80 -49.14
CA GLU A 307 -22.72 14.22 -50.07
C GLU A 307 -23.31 15.63 -49.84
N ILE A 308 -23.27 16.59 -50.77
CA ILE A 308 -23.31 16.53 -52.24
C ILE A 308 -22.59 17.73 -52.89
N THR A 309 -22.19 17.46 -54.14
CA THR A 309 -21.48 18.20 -55.17
C THR A 309 -22.21 19.42 -55.80
N THR A 310 -21.47 20.07 -56.72
CA THR A 310 -21.80 21.11 -57.74
C THR A 310 -21.41 22.54 -57.33
N ASP A 311 -20.71 23.35 -58.12
CA ASP A 311 -20.36 23.37 -59.53
C ASP A 311 -19.16 24.33 -59.72
N LEU A 312 -18.33 24.11 -60.74
CA LEU A 312 -17.65 25.13 -61.57
C LEU A 312 -16.67 24.43 -62.52
N ARG A 313 -17.22 23.93 -63.63
CA ARG A 313 -16.49 23.73 -64.88
C ARG A 313 -16.34 25.05 -65.64
N GLY A 314 -15.18 25.25 -66.28
CA GLY A 314 -14.96 26.20 -67.39
C GLY A 314 -14.14 27.42 -66.96
N ILE A 315 -12.81 27.48 -67.15
CA ILE A 315 -12.05 27.43 -68.42
C ILE A 315 -12.59 28.43 -69.45
N PHE A 316 -11.84 29.54 -69.53
CA PHE A 316 -11.66 30.39 -70.70
C PHE A 316 -11.31 29.56 -71.95
N LEU A 317 -11.96 29.88 -73.07
CA LEU A 317 -11.56 29.72 -74.49
C LEU A 317 -10.74 28.48 -74.90
#